data_AF-A0A6I6A3V2-F1
#
_entry.id   AF-A0A6I6A3V2-F1
#
_cell.length_a   1.000
_cell.length_b   1.000
_cell.length_c   1.000
_cell.angle_alpha   90.00
_cell.angle_beta   90.00
_cell.angle_gamma   90.00
#
_symmetry.space_group_name_H-M   'P 1'
#
loop_
_entity.id
_entity.type
_entity.pdbx_description
1 polymer ?
#
loop_
_entity_poly.entity_id
_entity_poly.type
_entity_poly.pdbx_seq_one_letter_code
_entity_poly.pdbx_strand_id
1 'polypeptide(L)'
;MPAPHPRQADRAQRLRLAVARDGARCVWCGRPFSGLVPATREHLVPRAKGGPSWLENEVPACRRCNGQRGHRGVVEWLEECERRGWHPDAAVVERALASLAEAIAERGGQRRAREYVLAQQRRLRRRHAEPRPAGA
;
A
#
# COMPACT_ATOMS: atom_id res chain seq x y z
N MET A 1 12.71 -27.13 -25.98
CA MET A 1 11.43 -26.54 -25.55
C MET A 1 11.72 -25.59 -24.39
N PRO A 2 11.58 -24.26 -24.52
CA PRO A 2 11.78 -23.36 -23.39
C PRO A 2 10.66 -23.58 -22.37
N ALA A 3 11.00 -23.59 -21.08
CA ALA A 3 10.04 -23.74 -19.98
C ALA A 3 8.98 -22.62 -20.02
N PRO A 4 7.71 -22.91 -19.69
CA PRO A 4 6.68 -21.89 -19.62
C PRO A 4 7.10 -20.84 -18.60
N HIS A 5 7.23 -19.59 -19.05
CA HIS A 5 7.48 -18.47 -18.16
C HIS A 5 6.30 -18.41 -17.16
N PRO A 6 6.54 -18.34 -15.84
CA PRO A 6 5.46 -18.27 -14.87
C PRO A 6 4.58 -17.09 -15.24
N ARG A 7 3.33 -17.37 -15.64
CA ARG A 7 2.36 -16.32 -15.97
C ARG A 7 2.21 -15.47 -14.72
N GLN A 8 2.46 -14.17 -14.86
CA GLN A 8 2.28 -13.22 -13.76
C GLN A 8 0.89 -13.43 -13.16
N ALA A 9 0.82 -13.52 -11.82
CA ALA A 9 -0.43 -13.73 -11.10
C ALA A 9 -1.53 -12.80 -11.63
N ASP A 10 -2.72 -13.32 -11.86
CA ASP A 10 -3.83 -12.46 -12.31
C ASP A 10 -4.23 -11.46 -11.21
N ARG A 11 -5.08 -10.49 -11.56
CA ARG A 11 -5.53 -9.45 -10.64
C ARG A 11 -6.19 -10.01 -9.37
N ALA A 12 -6.97 -11.08 -9.50
CA ALA A 12 -7.69 -11.68 -8.38
C ALA A 12 -6.73 -12.48 -7.48
N GLN A 13 -5.74 -13.14 -8.07
CA GLN A 13 -4.69 -13.85 -7.34
C GLN A 13 -3.83 -12.88 -6.54
N ARG A 14 -3.39 -11.74 -7.10
CA ARG A 14 -2.65 -10.73 -6.32
C ARG A 14 -3.46 -10.18 -5.16
N LEU A 15 -4.76 -9.94 -5.34
CA LEU A 15 -5.62 -9.51 -4.24
C LEU A 15 -5.67 -10.57 -3.12
N ARG A 16 -5.84 -11.86 -3.48
CA ARG A 16 -5.82 -12.96 -2.50
C ARG A 16 -4.48 -13.02 -1.76
N LEU A 17 -3.37 -12.88 -2.46
CA LEU A 17 -2.03 -12.87 -1.86
C LEU A 17 -1.82 -11.66 -0.94
N ALA A 18 -2.26 -10.46 -1.35
CA ALA A 18 -2.17 -9.26 -0.52
C ALA A 18 -3.01 -9.40 0.76
N VAL A 19 -4.23 -9.95 0.66
CA VAL A 19 -5.08 -10.23 1.83
C VAL A 19 -4.46 -11.30 2.74
N ALA A 20 -3.85 -12.34 2.17
CA ALA A 20 -3.18 -13.37 2.97
C ALA A 20 -1.92 -12.82 3.68
N ARG A 21 -1.18 -11.93 3.04
CA ARG A 21 0.04 -11.30 3.58
C ARG A 21 -0.27 -10.25 4.65
N ASP A 22 -1.21 -9.36 4.37
CA ASP A 22 -1.45 -8.14 5.15
C ASP A 22 -2.70 -8.22 6.05
N GLY A 23 -3.48 -9.29 5.90
CA GLY A 23 -4.68 -9.55 6.68
C GLY A 23 -6.00 -9.21 5.97
N ALA A 24 -7.09 -9.77 6.49
CA ALA A 24 -8.44 -9.61 5.95
C ALA A 24 -9.14 -8.32 6.38
N ARG A 25 -8.39 -7.20 6.47
CA ARG A 25 -8.89 -5.89 6.87
C ARG A 25 -8.40 -4.80 5.92
N CYS A 26 -9.19 -3.74 5.78
CA CYS A 26 -8.77 -2.56 5.03
C CYS A 26 -7.61 -1.87 5.74
N VAL A 27 -6.48 -1.72 5.05
CA VAL A 27 -5.28 -1.05 5.58
C VAL A 27 -5.53 0.40 6.01
N TRP A 28 -6.56 1.06 5.46
CA TRP A 28 -6.83 2.47 5.77
C TRP A 28 -7.86 2.69 6.88
N CYS A 29 -8.95 1.92 6.88
CA CYS A 29 -10.04 2.14 7.84
C CYS A 29 -10.16 1.05 8.91
N GLY A 30 -9.35 0.00 8.86
CA GLY A 30 -9.36 -1.12 9.80
C GLY A 30 -10.57 -2.06 9.71
N ARG A 31 -11.56 -1.74 8.86
CA ARG A 31 -12.78 -2.56 8.70
C ARG A 31 -12.43 -3.93 8.10
N PRO A 32 -12.97 -5.03 8.65
CA PRO A 32 -12.80 -6.36 8.07
C PRO A 32 -13.50 -6.42 6.70
N PHE A 33 -12.91 -7.18 5.79
CA PHE A 33 -13.53 -7.43 4.50
C PHE A 33 -14.73 -8.36 4.65
N SER A 34 -15.79 -8.06 3.92
CA SER A 34 -17.04 -8.80 3.89
C SER A 34 -17.76 -8.54 2.57
N GLY A 35 -18.94 -9.14 2.37
CA GLY A 35 -19.77 -8.83 1.18
C GLY A 35 -20.09 -7.33 1.05
N LEU A 36 -20.30 -6.64 2.17
CA LEU A 36 -20.57 -5.19 2.20
C LEU A 36 -19.29 -4.34 2.14
N VAL A 37 -18.15 -4.90 2.54
CA VAL A 37 -16.83 -4.24 2.50
C VAL A 37 -15.90 -5.05 1.59
N PRO A 38 -16.11 -5.01 0.27
CA PRO A 38 -15.33 -5.81 -0.66
C PRO A 38 -13.87 -5.35 -0.69
N ALA A 39 -12.96 -6.31 -0.59
CA ALA A 39 -11.52 -6.09 -0.72
C ALA A 39 -11.17 -5.67 -2.17
N THR A 40 -10.24 -4.73 -2.27
CA THR A 40 -9.64 -4.28 -3.53
C THR A 40 -8.15 -4.14 -3.37
N ARG A 41 -7.43 -4.20 -4.48
CA ARG A 41 -5.99 -3.93 -4.54
C ARG A 41 -5.76 -2.44 -4.69
N GLU A 42 -4.95 -1.88 -3.82
CA GLU A 42 -4.57 -0.49 -3.85
C GLU A 42 -3.06 -0.35 -4.06
N HIS A 43 -2.66 0.46 -5.03
CA HIS A 43 -1.25 0.67 -5.33
C HIS A 43 -0.67 1.75 -4.42
N LEU A 44 0.35 1.44 -3.63
CA LEU A 44 1.03 2.43 -2.77
C LEU A 44 1.63 3.56 -3.61
N VAL A 45 2.35 3.19 -4.68
CA VAL A 45 2.78 4.09 -5.74
C VAL A 45 1.74 4.04 -6.87
N PRO A 46 1.01 5.14 -7.13
CA PRO A 46 0.05 5.18 -8.22
C PRO A 46 0.72 4.87 -9.57
N ARG A 47 0.01 4.16 -10.46
CA ARG A 47 0.49 3.85 -11.82
C ARG A 47 0.88 5.11 -12.61
N ALA A 48 0.14 6.21 -12.43
CA ALA A 48 0.46 7.52 -13.02
C ALA A 48 1.82 8.08 -12.58
N LYS A 49 2.33 7.67 -11.41
CA LYS A 49 3.66 8.04 -10.89
C LYS A 49 4.73 6.99 -11.20
N GLY A 50 4.43 6.05 -12.11
CA GLY A 50 5.35 4.97 -12.50
C GLY A 50 5.33 3.76 -11.57
N GLY A 51 4.32 3.60 -10.71
CA GLY A 51 4.21 2.46 -9.81
C GLY A 51 3.93 1.14 -10.57
N PRO A 52 4.69 0.07 -10.31
CA PRO A 52 4.48 -1.22 -10.97
C PRO A 52 3.25 -1.95 -10.40
N SER A 53 2.61 -2.82 -11.19
CA SER A 53 1.56 -3.73 -10.69
C SER A 53 2.16 -5.00 -10.09
N TRP A 54 3.00 -4.81 -9.08
CA TRP A 54 3.65 -5.88 -8.33
C TRP A 54 2.93 -6.10 -7.00
N LEU A 55 3.05 -7.31 -6.45
CA LEU A 55 2.42 -7.65 -5.16
C LEU A 55 2.95 -6.75 -4.03
N GLU A 56 4.22 -6.36 -4.09
CA GLU A 56 4.91 -5.49 -3.13
C GLU A 56 4.35 -4.05 -3.18
N ASN A 57 3.83 -3.61 -4.33
CA ASN A 57 3.19 -2.30 -4.48
C ASN A 57 1.68 -2.33 -4.18
N GLU A 58 1.08 -3.49 -3.95
CA GLU A 58 -0.35 -3.65 -3.75
C GLU A 58 -0.68 -4.00 -2.29
N VAL A 59 -1.57 -3.23 -1.66
CA VAL A 59 -2.10 -3.50 -0.32
C VAL A 59 -3.62 -3.70 -0.37
N PRO A 60 -4.22 -4.42 0.59
CA PRO A 60 -5.65 -4.64 0.58
C PRO A 60 -6.40 -3.43 1.17
N ALA A 61 -7.35 -2.90 0.40
CA ALA A 61 -8.17 -1.75 0.79
C ALA A 61 -9.63 -1.95 0.39
N CYS A 62 -10.57 -1.35 1.11
CA CYS A 62 -11.97 -1.38 0.69
C CYS A 62 -12.21 -0.39 -0.46
N ARG A 63 -13.24 -0.62 -1.28
CA ARG A 63 -13.60 0.27 -2.40
C ARG A 63 -13.70 1.75 -2.00
N ARG A 64 -14.29 2.03 -0.83
CA ARG A 64 -14.48 3.39 -0.31
C ARG A 64 -13.16 4.09 -0.03
N CYS A 65 -12.20 3.43 0.62
CA CYS A 65 -10.92 4.03 0.94
C CYS A 65 -10.06 4.18 -0.32
N ASN A 66 -10.01 3.13 -1.14
CA ASN A 66 -9.26 3.12 -2.40
C ASN A 66 -9.76 4.21 -3.37
N GLY A 67 -11.09 4.40 -3.47
CA GLY A 67 -11.66 5.46 -4.28
C GLY A 67 -11.38 6.86 -3.73
N GLN A 68 -11.41 7.04 -2.42
CA GLN A 68 -11.17 8.35 -1.81
C GLN A 68 -9.70 8.77 -1.85
N ARG A 69 -8.73 7.86 -1.69
CA ARG A 69 -7.32 8.28 -1.69
C ARG A 69 -6.93 8.99 -2.99
N GLY A 70 -7.36 8.47 -4.13
CA GLY A 70 -7.03 9.04 -5.44
C GLY A 70 -5.51 9.02 -5.71
N HIS A 71 -4.91 10.19 -5.90
CA HIS A 71 -3.47 10.35 -6.19
C HIS A 71 -2.63 10.79 -4.98
N ARG A 72 -3.25 10.87 -3.80
CA ARG A 72 -2.61 11.30 -2.55
C ARG A 72 -1.47 10.39 -2.13
N GLY A 73 -0.54 10.99 -1.39
CA GLY A 73 0.54 10.27 -0.73
C GLY A 73 -0.01 9.18 0.20
N VAL A 74 0.69 8.07 0.36
CA VAL A 74 0.29 7.05 1.34
C VAL A 74 0.36 7.61 2.75
N VAL A 75 1.37 8.44 3.06
CA VAL A 75 1.50 9.06 4.39
C VAL A 75 0.44 10.13 4.62
N GLU A 76 0.22 11.00 3.64
CA GLU A 76 -0.86 12.00 3.66
C GLU A 76 -2.23 11.35 3.89
N TRP A 77 -2.45 10.18 3.28
CA TRP A 77 -3.69 9.44 3.45
C TRP A 77 -3.79 8.74 4.80
N LEU A 78 -2.69 8.23 5.37
CA LEU A 78 -2.66 7.73 6.75
C LEU A 78 -3.11 8.83 7.72
N GLU A 79 -2.53 10.03 7.59
CA GLU A 79 -2.86 11.18 8.43
C GLU A 79 -4.34 11.59 8.26
N GLU A 80 -4.85 11.61 7.03
CA GLU A 80 -6.26 11.89 6.76
C GLU A 80 -7.19 10.82 7.35
N CYS A 81 -6.80 9.54 7.31
CA CYS A 81 -7.56 8.47 7.93
C CYS A 81 -7.64 8.66 9.45
N GLU A 82 -6.53 9.00 10.10
CA GLU A 82 -6.50 9.29 11.53
C GLU A 82 -7.31 10.52 11.91
N ARG A 83 -7.22 11.61 11.12
CA ARG A 83 -8.06 12.81 11.31
C ARG A 83 -9.56 12.49 11.24
N ARG A 84 -9.94 11.48 10.47
CA ARG A 84 -11.32 10.99 10.36
C ARG A 84 -11.74 10.04 11.49
N GLY A 85 -10.85 9.78 12.46
CA GLY A 85 -11.06 8.80 13.53
C GLY A 85 -10.99 7.35 13.04
N TRP A 86 -10.33 7.09 11.92
CA TRP A 86 -10.08 5.72 11.46
C TRP A 86 -8.78 5.18 12.05
N HIS A 87 -8.65 3.86 12.01
CA HIS A 87 -7.50 3.13 12.52
C HIS A 87 -6.75 2.49 11.35
N PRO A 88 -5.95 3.27 10.59
CA PRO A 88 -5.13 2.70 9.53
C PRO A 88 -4.02 1.83 10.10
N ASP A 89 -3.69 0.76 9.40
CA ASP A 89 -2.55 -0.10 9.71
C ASP A 89 -1.28 0.48 9.07
N ALA A 90 -0.65 1.43 9.78
CA ALA A 90 0.59 2.05 9.33
C ALA A 90 1.73 1.03 9.21
N ALA A 91 1.74 -0.03 10.01
CA ALA A 91 2.77 -1.05 9.99
C ALA A 91 2.71 -1.89 8.69
N VAL A 92 1.51 -2.21 8.19
CA VAL A 92 1.35 -2.82 6.86
C VAL A 92 1.90 -1.90 5.77
N VAL A 93 1.56 -0.61 5.80
CA VAL A 93 2.03 0.35 4.80
C VAL A 93 3.56 0.46 4.81
N GLU A 94 4.16 0.52 6.00
CA GLU A 94 5.62 0.57 6.16
C GLU A 94 6.30 -0.68 5.61
N ARG A 95 5.83 -1.87 5.99
CA ARG A 95 6.37 -3.14 5.49
C ARG A 95 6.25 -3.26 3.97
N ALA A 96 5.12 -2.87 3.41
CA ALA A 96 4.90 -2.93 1.96
C ALA A 96 5.77 -1.92 1.20
N LEU A 97 5.98 -0.70 1.73
CA LEU A 97 6.93 0.24 1.15
C LEU A 97 8.37 -0.25 1.21
N ALA A 98 8.77 -0.91 2.31
CA ALA A 98 10.09 -1.52 2.45
C ALA A 98 10.29 -2.65 1.43
N SER A 99 9.35 -3.59 1.37
CA SER A 99 9.36 -4.69 0.40
C SER A 99 9.37 -4.20 -1.05
N LEU A 100 8.63 -3.13 -1.35
CA LEU A 100 8.66 -2.52 -2.67
C LEU A 100 10.02 -1.87 -2.98
N ALA A 101 10.65 -1.21 -2.00
CA ALA A 101 11.98 -0.62 -2.19
C ALA A 101 13.03 -1.69 -2.53
N GLU A 102 13.01 -2.82 -1.80
CA GLU A 102 13.86 -3.98 -2.05
C GLU A 102 13.61 -4.57 -3.44
N ALA A 103 12.35 -4.83 -3.79
CA ALA A 103 11.99 -5.36 -5.11
C ALA A 103 12.41 -4.43 -6.26
N ILE A 104 12.35 -3.11 -6.07
CA ILE A 104 12.84 -2.13 -7.06
C ILE A 104 14.37 -2.16 -7.16
N ALA A 105 15.07 -2.33 -6.04
CA ALA A 105 16.53 -2.43 -6.03
C ALA A 105 17.01 -3.70 -6.75
N GLU A 106 16.33 -4.82 -6.55
CA GLU A 106 16.64 -6.11 -7.19
C GLU A 106 16.30 -6.14 -8.68
N ARG A 107 15.08 -5.74 -9.04
CA ARG A 107 14.57 -5.86 -10.42
C ARG A 107 15.02 -4.72 -11.34
N GLY A 108 15.36 -3.55 -10.78
CA GLY A 108 15.73 -2.36 -11.54
C GLY A 108 14.57 -1.73 -12.33
N GLY A 109 14.90 -0.72 -13.15
CA GLY A 109 13.97 -0.11 -14.14
C GLY A 109 12.91 0.86 -13.60
N GLN A 110 12.57 0.84 -12.30
CA GLN A 110 11.48 1.63 -11.73
C GLN A 110 11.95 2.95 -11.07
N ARG A 111 12.74 3.78 -11.78
CA ARG A 111 13.36 5.00 -11.20
C ARG A 111 12.36 5.95 -10.52
N ARG A 112 11.25 6.28 -11.19
CA ARG A 112 10.21 7.18 -10.65
C ARG A 112 9.52 6.59 -9.42
N ALA A 113 9.24 5.28 -9.41
CA ALA A 113 8.67 4.62 -8.25
C ALA A 113 9.64 4.62 -7.08
N ARG A 114 10.95 4.40 -7.33
CA ARG A 114 12.01 4.44 -6.30
C ARG A 114 12.02 5.79 -5.57
N GLU A 115 12.04 6.89 -6.32
CA GLU A 115 12.05 8.24 -5.75
C GLU A 115 10.82 8.50 -4.89
N TYR A 116 9.64 8.07 -5.37
CA TYR A 116 8.40 8.18 -4.62
C TYR A 116 8.45 7.36 -3.33
N VAL A 117 8.86 6.09 -3.37
CA VAL A 117 8.96 5.21 -2.20
C VAL A 117 9.90 5.79 -1.16
N LEU A 118 11.10 6.23 -1.57
CA LEU A 118 12.07 6.87 -0.67
C LEU A 118 11.49 8.13 -0.03
N ALA A 119 10.75 8.95 -0.78
CA ALA A 119 10.10 10.13 -0.24
C ALA A 119 9.01 9.78 0.80
N GLN A 120 8.21 8.74 0.55
CA GLN A 120 7.18 8.30 1.50
C GLN A 120 7.79 7.66 2.76
N GLN A 121 8.85 6.85 2.62
CA GLN A 121 9.59 6.29 3.76
C GLN A 121 10.18 7.40 4.65
N ARG A 122 10.76 8.46 4.07
CA ARG A 122 11.25 9.62 4.85
C ARG A 122 10.12 10.30 5.62
N ARG A 123 8.93 10.43 5.03
CA ARG A 123 7.76 11.02 5.70
C ARG A 123 7.25 10.13 6.83
N LEU A 124 7.18 8.81 6.64
CA LEU A 124 6.82 7.86 7.71
C LEU A 124 7.80 7.94 8.89
N ARG A 125 9.11 7.96 8.62
CA ARG A 125 10.13 8.08 9.67
C ARG A 125 9.96 9.37 10.47
N ARG A 126 9.68 10.49 9.81
CA ARG A 126 9.40 11.77 10.50
C ARG A 126 8.16 11.68 11.37
N ARG A 127 7.07 11.13 10.84
CA ARG A 127 5.83 10.89 11.59
C ARG A 127 6.03 10.00 12.82
N HIS A 128 6.90 8.99 12.76
CA HIS A 128 7.24 8.16 13.92
C HIS A 128 8.13 8.88 14.93
N ALA A 129 8.95 9.84 14.48
CA ALA A 129 9.84 10.62 15.32
C ALA A 129 9.16 11.83 15.98
N GLU A 130 8.06 12.34 15.41
CA GLU A 130 7.27 13.39 16.03
C GLU A 130 6.48 12.81 17.22
N PRO A 131 6.61 13.40 18.43
CA PRO A 131 5.79 12.97 19.56
C PRO A 131 4.32 13.16 19.20
N ARG A 132 3.52 12.09 19.29
CA ARG A 132 2.06 12.21 19.20
C ARG A 132 1.63 13.29 20.20
N PRO A 133 0.90 14.35 19.79
CA PRO A 133 0.35 15.28 20.77
C PRO A 133 -0.49 14.45 21.75
N ALA A 134 -0.15 14.55 23.03
CA ALA A 134 -0.97 14.00 24.10
C ALA A 134 -2.39 14.56 23.92
N GLY A 135 -3.38 13.67 23.90
CA GLY A 135 -4.77 14.02 23.60
C GLY A 135 -5.28 15.20 24.44
N ALA A 136 -6.05 16.05 23.77
CA ALA A 136 -6.99 16.96 24.41
C ALA A 136 -8.33 16.23 24.64
#